data_AF-A0A7Y8JZW4-F1
#
_entry.id   AF-A0A7Y8JZW4-F1
#
_cell.length_a   1.000
_cell.length_b   1.000
_cell.length_c   1.000
_cell.angle_alpha   90.00
_cell.angle_beta   90.00
_cell.angle_gamma   90.00
#
_symmetry.space_group_name_H-M   'P 1'
#
loop_
_entity.id
_entity.type
_entity.pdbx_description
1 polymer ?
#
loop_
_entity_poly.entity_id
_entity_poly.type
_entity_poly.pdbx_seq_one_letter_code
_entity_poly.pdbx_strand_id
1 'polypeptide(L)'
;MSSRDTADAMHMPLRTYQRFESGETRPNLDHIHRFARATRSDPHALVMAVAIGAPELAVHTADNHLVTILTVGLQTYNRTQGDKIADLDVRAIVSAVTAMFDQLADATAAQNEARAWIRTGQDALAKARPKPGR
;
A
#
# COMPACT_ATOMS: atom_id res chain seq x y z
N MET A 1 -12.41 -2.49 13.30
CA MET A 1 -13.63 -1.96 12.63
C MET A 1 -14.57 -3.13 12.47
N SER A 2 -15.84 -3.03 12.86
CA SER A 2 -16.80 -4.12 12.63
C SER A 2 -17.34 -4.09 11.20
N SER A 3 -17.88 -5.20 10.69
CA SER A 3 -18.52 -5.23 9.36
C SER A 3 -19.66 -4.21 9.22
N ARG A 4 -20.36 -3.89 10.33
CA ARG A 4 -21.40 -2.85 10.32
C ARG A 4 -20.79 -1.46 10.16
N ASP A 5 -19.73 -1.16 10.92
CA ASP A 5 -19.05 0.14 10.81
C ASP A 5 -18.49 0.36 9.39
N THR A 6 -17.90 -0.69 8.79
CA THR A 6 -17.40 -0.62 7.40
C THR A 6 -18.54 -0.42 6.40
N ALA A 7 -19.65 -1.15 6.54
CA ALA A 7 -20.81 -1.00 5.67
C ALA A 7 -21.40 0.41 5.74
N ASP A 8 -21.52 0.97 6.94
CA ASP A 8 -22.00 2.34 7.16
C ASP A 8 -21.04 3.36 6.53
N ALA A 9 -19.73 3.20 6.71
CA ALA A 9 -18.70 4.05 6.09
C ALA A 9 -18.66 3.95 4.56
N MET A 10 -19.04 2.81 3.99
CA MET A 10 -19.18 2.61 2.55
C MET A 10 -20.53 3.12 1.99
N HIS A 11 -21.43 3.59 2.87
CA HIS A 11 -22.81 3.96 2.53
C HIS A 11 -23.56 2.81 1.82
N MET A 12 -23.47 1.59 2.37
CA MET A 12 -24.11 0.41 1.78
C MET A 12 -24.84 -0.43 2.83
N PRO A 13 -25.93 -1.14 2.45
CA PRO A 13 -26.59 -2.07 3.37
C PRO A 13 -25.64 -3.18 3.84
N LEU A 14 -25.70 -3.56 5.12
CA LEU A 14 -24.83 -4.59 5.71
C LEU A 14 -24.82 -5.91 4.93
N ARG A 15 -25.99 -6.37 4.45
CA ARG A 15 -26.08 -7.59 3.63
C ARG A 15 -25.34 -7.45 2.29
N THR A 16 -25.38 -6.27 1.68
CA THR A 16 -24.64 -5.99 0.45
C THR A 16 -23.13 -5.98 0.72
N TYR A 17 -22.72 -5.39 1.84
CA TYR A 17 -21.31 -5.39 2.27
C TYR A 17 -20.80 -6.80 2.48
N GLN A 18 -21.53 -7.64 3.21
CA GLN A 18 -21.12 -9.01 3.50
C GLN A 18 -20.93 -9.86 2.24
N ARG A 19 -21.77 -9.67 1.21
CA ARG A 19 -21.63 -10.35 -0.09
C ARG A 19 -20.48 -9.83 -0.93
N PHE A 20 -20.10 -8.57 -0.73
CA PHE A 20 -18.91 -7.98 -1.33
C PHE A 20 -17.65 -8.53 -0.64
N GLU A 21 -17.61 -8.50 0.70
CA GLU A 21 -16.49 -8.97 1.52
C GLU A 21 -16.24 -10.48 1.34
N SER A 22 -17.31 -11.28 1.17
CA SER A 22 -17.18 -12.72 0.93
C SER A 22 -16.74 -13.09 -0.50
N GLY A 23 -16.66 -12.11 -1.41
CA GLY A 23 -16.37 -12.37 -2.83
C GLY A 23 -17.50 -13.10 -3.59
N GLU A 24 -18.70 -13.19 -3.03
CA GLU A 24 -19.86 -13.82 -3.69
C GLU A 24 -20.32 -13.05 -4.94
N THR A 25 -20.05 -11.75 -4.98
CA THR A 25 -20.39 -10.87 -6.10
C THR A 25 -19.19 -10.61 -7.00
N ARG A 26 -19.46 -10.31 -8.28
CA ARG A 26 -18.40 -9.89 -9.21
C ARG A 26 -17.64 -8.68 -8.66
N PRO A 27 -16.32 -8.60 -8.83
CA PRO A 27 -15.54 -7.45 -8.40
C PRO A 27 -16.12 -6.15 -8.95
N ASN A 28 -16.48 -5.25 -8.05
CA ASN A 28 -16.96 -3.91 -8.39
C ASN A 28 -15.90 -2.89 -7.94
N LEU A 29 -15.29 -2.20 -8.90
CA LEU A 29 -14.25 -1.21 -8.64
C LEU A 29 -14.74 -0.08 -7.73
N ASP A 30 -15.98 0.38 -7.88
CA ASP A 30 -16.55 1.42 -7.00
C ASP A 30 -16.62 0.92 -5.55
N HIS A 31 -17.03 -0.34 -5.33
CA HIS A 31 -17.01 -0.93 -3.99
C HIS A 31 -15.60 -1.07 -3.44
N ILE A 32 -14.61 -1.43 -4.27
CA ILE A 32 -13.20 -1.51 -3.85
C ILE A 32 -12.70 -0.13 -3.41
N HIS A 33 -12.99 0.93 -4.16
CA HIS A 33 -12.59 2.29 -3.79
C HIS A 33 -13.30 2.78 -2.51
N ARG A 34 -14.60 2.51 -2.34
CA ARG A 34 -15.32 2.83 -1.11
C ARG A 34 -14.77 2.07 0.09
N PHE A 35 -14.46 0.79 -0.09
CA PHE A 35 -13.84 -0.05 0.94
C PHE A 35 -12.50 0.52 1.34
N ALA A 36 -11.62 0.80 0.37
CA ALA A 36 -10.32 1.41 0.62
C ALA A 36 -10.42 2.73 1.39
N ARG A 37 -11.39 3.57 1.05
CA ARG A 37 -11.65 4.82 1.79
C ARG A 37 -12.12 4.56 3.22
N ALA A 38 -13.02 3.60 3.43
CA ALA A 38 -13.53 3.23 4.75
C ALA A 38 -12.42 2.65 5.65
N THR A 39 -11.55 1.81 5.09
CA THR A 39 -10.49 1.11 5.84
C THR A 39 -9.14 1.82 5.86
N ARG A 40 -9.01 2.95 5.14
CA ARG A 40 -7.72 3.63 4.88
C ARG A 40 -6.69 2.69 4.25
N SER A 41 -7.13 1.88 3.29
CA SER A 41 -6.26 1.00 2.50
C SER A 41 -5.87 1.66 1.19
N ASP A 42 -4.84 1.11 0.52
CA ASP A 42 -4.50 1.49 -0.85
C ASP A 42 -5.49 0.86 -1.84
N PRO A 43 -6.33 1.65 -2.55
CA PRO A 43 -7.33 1.11 -3.48
C PRO A 43 -6.71 0.40 -4.68
N HIS A 44 -5.57 0.90 -5.18
CA HIS A 44 -4.88 0.29 -6.31
C HIS A 44 -4.17 -0.99 -5.89
N ALA A 45 -3.70 -1.07 -4.65
CA ALA A 45 -3.14 -2.30 -4.10
C ALA A 45 -4.19 -3.40 -3.97
N LEU A 46 -5.43 -3.09 -3.58
CA LEU A 46 -6.52 -4.07 -3.54
C LEU A 46 -6.80 -4.68 -4.92
N VAL A 47 -6.75 -3.87 -5.98
CA VAL A 47 -6.90 -4.34 -7.36
C VAL A 47 -5.66 -5.13 -7.80
N MET A 48 -4.47 -4.60 -7.56
CA MET A 48 -3.20 -5.20 -7.98
C MET A 48 -2.95 -6.55 -7.29
N ALA A 49 -3.32 -6.68 -6.02
CA ALA A 49 -3.21 -7.92 -5.25
C ALA A 49 -3.91 -9.10 -5.96
N VAL A 50 -5.05 -8.85 -6.61
CA VAL A 50 -5.74 -9.85 -7.43
C VAL A 50 -4.93 -10.18 -8.68
N ALA A 51 -4.41 -9.17 -9.38
CA ALA A 51 -3.66 -9.34 -10.62
C ALA A 51 -2.35 -10.12 -10.44
N ILE A 52 -1.66 -9.95 -9.31
CA ILE A 52 -0.39 -10.64 -9.02
C ILE A 52 -0.54 -11.86 -8.12
N GLY A 53 -1.76 -12.16 -7.64
CA GLY A 53 -2.04 -13.30 -6.77
C GLY A 53 -1.47 -13.19 -5.35
N ALA A 54 -1.29 -11.95 -4.84
CA ALA A 54 -0.68 -11.67 -3.53
C ALA A 54 -1.59 -10.78 -2.68
N PRO A 55 -2.58 -11.35 -1.95
CA PRO A 55 -3.52 -10.58 -1.12
C PRO A 55 -2.83 -9.72 -0.05
N GLU A 56 -1.68 -10.17 0.46
CA GLU A 56 -0.86 -9.47 1.46
C GLU A 56 -0.32 -8.12 0.97
N LEU A 57 -0.23 -7.89 -0.36
CA LEU A 57 0.20 -6.60 -0.92
C LEU A 57 -0.67 -5.44 -0.40
N ALA A 58 -1.98 -5.65 -0.30
CA ALA A 58 -2.91 -4.64 0.18
C ALA A 58 -2.65 -4.24 1.64
N VAL A 59 -2.15 -5.18 2.44
CA VAL A 59 -1.76 -4.93 3.84
C VAL A 59 -0.41 -4.24 3.90
N HIS A 60 0.58 -4.73 3.16
CA HIS A 60 1.94 -4.16 3.15
C HIS A 60 1.99 -2.69 2.70
N THR A 61 1.03 -2.28 1.88
CA THR A 61 1.00 -0.95 1.26
C THR A 61 -0.08 -0.03 1.81
N ALA A 62 -0.83 -0.47 2.84
CA ALA A 62 -1.93 0.31 3.40
C ALA A 62 -1.49 1.69 3.90
N ASP A 63 -0.33 1.76 4.57
CA ASP A 63 0.16 3.01 5.18
C ASP A 63 0.91 3.91 4.19
N ASN A 64 1.64 3.33 3.24
CA ASN A 64 2.52 4.08 2.33
C ASN A 64 1.88 4.35 0.97
N HIS A 65 0.75 3.71 0.65
CA HIS A 65 0.06 3.83 -0.63
C HIS A 65 0.95 3.58 -1.85
N LEU A 66 1.91 2.66 -1.74
CA LEU A 66 2.91 2.38 -2.78
C LEU A 66 2.27 2.16 -4.17
N VAL A 67 1.21 1.35 -4.25
CA VAL A 67 0.62 0.98 -5.55
C VAL A 67 -0.15 2.17 -6.14
N THR A 68 -0.83 2.95 -5.30
CA THR A 68 -1.43 4.21 -5.73
C THR A 68 -0.36 5.18 -6.26
N ILE A 69 0.77 5.33 -5.57
CA ILE A 69 1.87 6.22 -6.00
C ILE A 69 2.45 5.76 -7.35
N LEU A 70 2.71 4.45 -7.52
CA LEU A 70 3.16 3.88 -8.79
C LEU A 70 2.14 4.13 -9.91
N THR A 71 0.84 3.98 -9.61
CA THR A 71 -0.23 4.24 -10.58
C THR A 71 -0.28 5.71 -11.00
N VAL A 72 -0.10 6.65 -10.07
CA VAL A 72 -0.01 8.10 -10.37
C VAL A 72 1.22 8.40 -11.23
N GLY A 73 2.35 7.76 -10.95
CA GLY A 73 3.56 7.85 -11.77
C GLY A 73 3.31 7.38 -13.21
N LEU A 74 2.70 6.20 -13.37
CA LEU A 74 2.34 5.64 -14.67
C LEU A 74 1.33 6.52 -15.42
N GLN A 75 0.31 7.04 -14.74
CA GLN A 75 -0.67 7.96 -15.33
C GLN A 75 0.02 9.23 -15.84
N THR A 76 0.92 9.80 -15.05
CA THR A 76 1.68 11.01 -15.41
C THR A 76 2.58 10.74 -16.62
N TYR A 77 3.27 9.61 -16.63
CA TYR A 77 4.10 9.18 -17.75
C TYR A 77 3.27 9.00 -19.03
N ASN A 78 2.14 8.27 -18.95
CA ASN A 78 1.21 8.07 -20.05
C ASN A 78 0.69 9.39 -20.64
N ARG A 79 0.27 10.32 -19.78
CA ARG A 79 -0.19 11.64 -20.24
C ARG A 79 0.91 12.45 -20.93
N THR A 80 2.15 12.30 -20.49
CA THR A 80 3.29 13.09 -20.99
C THR A 80 3.86 12.53 -22.29
N GLN A 81 3.98 11.20 -22.40
CA GLN A 81 4.58 10.55 -23.57
C GLN A 81 3.55 10.13 -24.62
N GLY A 82 2.33 9.79 -24.20
CA GLY A 82 1.27 9.30 -25.08
C GLY A 82 1.72 8.12 -25.93
N ASP A 83 1.47 8.20 -27.23
CA ASP A 83 1.75 7.13 -28.19
C ASP A 83 3.23 6.73 -28.28
N LYS A 84 4.16 7.63 -27.90
CA LYS A 84 5.61 7.36 -27.90
C LYS A 84 6.03 6.23 -26.95
N ILE A 85 5.16 5.86 -26.01
CA ILE A 85 5.39 4.70 -25.14
C ILE A 85 5.56 3.41 -25.98
N ALA A 86 4.90 3.32 -27.13
CA ALA A 86 5.02 2.17 -28.02
C ALA A 86 6.43 2.00 -28.61
N ASP A 87 7.23 3.07 -28.64
CA ASP A 87 8.59 3.06 -29.20
C ASP A 87 9.66 2.62 -28.18
N LEU A 88 9.29 2.38 -26.92
CA LEU A 88 10.23 2.02 -25.88
C LEU A 88 10.84 0.63 -26.11
N ASP A 89 12.17 0.55 -26.00
CA ASP A 89 12.87 -0.72 -25.91
C ASP A 89 12.50 -1.43 -24.61
N VAL A 90 12.00 -2.66 -24.72
CA VAL A 90 11.66 -3.55 -23.61
C VAL A 90 12.82 -3.66 -22.60
N ARG A 91 14.08 -3.72 -23.06
CA ARG A 91 15.26 -3.78 -22.18
C ARG A 91 15.39 -2.54 -21.31
N ALA A 92 15.10 -1.36 -21.88
CA ALA A 92 15.14 -0.11 -21.14
C ALA A 92 14.02 -0.07 -20.08
N ILE A 93 12.81 -0.54 -20.40
CA ILE A 93 11.71 -0.64 -19.44
C ILE A 93 12.08 -1.56 -18.28
N VAL A 94 12.55 -2.78 -18.57
CA VAL A 94 12.95 -3.74 -17.54
C VAL A 94 14.04 -3.16 -16.65
N SER A 95 15.09 -2.58 -17.24
CA SER A 95 16.19 -1.98 -16.48
C SER A 95 15.70 -0.85 -15.57
N ALA A 96 14.81 0.02 -16.05
CA ALA A 96 14.30 1.13 -15.26
C ALA A 96 13.40 0.66 -14.10
N VAL A 97 12.52 -0.32 -14.35
CA VAL A 97 11.63 -0.87 -13.32
C VAL A 97 12.42 -1.61 -12.25
N THR A 98 13.40 -2.45 -12.62
CA THR A 98 14.26 -3.14 -11.65
C THR A 98 15.05 -2.15 -10.81
N ALA A 99 15.70 -1.16 -11.44
CA ALA A 99 16.46 -0.14 -10.71
C ALA A 99 15.59 0.67 -9.73
N MET A 100 14.34 0.97 -10.11
CA MET A 100 13.39 1.63 -9.21
C MET A 100 13.10 0.77 -7.97
N PHE A 101 12.84 -0.53 -8.13
CA PHE A 101 12.56 -1.41 -6.99
C PHE A 101 13.79 -1.67 -6.12
N ASP A 102 14.98 -1.79 -6.71
CA ASP A 102 16.24 -1.92 -5.97
C ASP A 102 16.46 -0.70 -5.07
N GLN A 103 16.25 0.52 -5.59
CA GLN A 103 16.35 1.75 -4.80
C GLN A 103 15.34 1.80 -3.63
N LEU A 104 14.12 1.31 -3.83
CA LEU A 104 13.11 1.23 -2.76
C LEU A 104 13.49 0.19 -1.69
N ALA A 105 14.09 -0.92 -2.10
CA ALA A 105 14.58 -1.95 -1.18
C ALA A 105 15.71 -1.39 -0.30
N ASP A 106 16.67 -0.69 -0.90
CA ASP A 106 17.77 -0.03 -0.19
C ASP A 106 17.26 1.01 0.82
N ALA A 107 16.30 1.84 0.41
CA ALA A 107 15.68 2.82 1.31
C ALA A 107 14.98 2.16 2.51
N THR A 108 14.32 1.02 2.28
CA THR A 108 13.67 0.23 3.35
C THR A 108 14.69 -0.36 4.31
N ALA A 109 15.80 -0.90 3.79
CA ALA A 109 16.90 -1.42 4.60
C ALA A 109 17.49 -0.32 5.50
N ALA A 110 17.81 0.83 4.93
CA ALA A 110 18.33 1.98 5.67
C ALA A 110 17.34 2.49 6.75
N GLN A 111 16.03 2.51 6.46
CA GLN A 111 15.02 2.89 7.45
C GLN A 111 14.97 1.90 8.63
N ASN A 112 15.09 0.60 8.35
CA ASN A 112 15.09 -0.43 9.38
C ASN A 112 16.34 -0.33 10.27
N GLU A 113 17.51 -0.09 9.69
CA GLU A 113 18.75 0.17 10.43
C GLU A 113 18.61 1.39 11.36
N ALA A 114 18.10 2.50 10.83
CA ALA A 114 17.87 3.71 11.63
C ALA A 114 16.89 3.45 12.78
N ARG A 115 15.80 2.73 12.53
CA ARG A 115 14.82 2.35 13.57
C ARG A 115 15.44 1.45 14.64
N ALA A 116 16.29 0.51 14.25
CA ALA A 116 17.00 -0.37 15.18
C ALA A 116 17.94 0.44 16.08
N TRP A 117 18.73 1.34 15.48
CA TRP A 117 19.64 2.21 16.22
C TRP A 117 18.90 3.11 17.23
N ILE A 118 17.79 3.74 16.82
CA ILE A 118 16.95 4.57 17.70
C ILE A 118 16.44 3.74 18.88
N ARG A 119 15.93 2.53 18.63
CA ARG A 119 15.41 1.64 19.68
C ARG A 119 16.48 1.27 20.69
N THR A 120 17.67 0.89 20.21
CA THR A 120 18.82 0.59 21.08
C THR A 120 19.20 1.78 21.94
N GLY A 121 19.22 2.99 21.37
CA GLY A 121 19.48 4.22 22.11
C GLY A 121 18.42 4.51 23.19
N GLN A 122 17.13 4.33 22.86
CA GLN A 122 16.03 4.50 23.81
C GLN A 122 16.12 3.53 24.99
N ASP A 123 16.44 2.26 24.73
CA ASP A 123 16.61 1.25 25.77
C ASP A 123 17.79 1.57 26.70
N ALA A 124 18.91 2.04 26.14
CA ALA A 124 20.08 2.46 26.92
C ALA A 124 19.73 3.67 27.82
N LEU A 125 19.03 4.67 27.27
CA LEU A 125 18.58 5.83 28.04
C LEU A 125 17.58 5.45 29.14
N ALA A 126 16.65 4.53 28.88
CA ALA A 126 15.69 4.07 29.87
C ALA A 126 16.37 3.37 31.06
N LYS A 127 17.40 2.57 30.81
CA LYS A 127 18.20 1.90 31.87
C LYS A 127 19.01 2.89 32.72
N ALA A 128 19.49 3.97 32.10
CA ALA A 128 20.29 4.99 32.78
C ALA A 128 19.44 5.95 33.65
N ARG A 129 18.12 5.99 33.47
CA ARG A 129 17.24 6.85 34.27
C ARG A 129 17.08 6.31 35.70
N PRO A 130 17.28 7.14 36.74
CA PRO A 130 16.97 6.76 38.12
C PRO A 130 15.50 6.37 38.26
N LYS A 131 15.19 5.35 39.06
CA LYS A 131 13.80 5.03 39.39
C LYS A 131 13.20 6.19 40.19
N PRO A 132 11.95 6.62 39.91
CA PRO A 132 11.30 7.66 40.70
C PRO A 132 11.31 7.25 42.18
N GLY A 133 11.80 8.15 43.03
CA GLY A 133 11.94 7.92 44.47
C GLY A 133 10.59 7.53 45.09
N ARG A 134 10.64 6.55 46.00
CA ARG A 134 9.54 6.20 46.89
C ARG A 134 9.38 7.25 47.98
#